data_AF-A0A7X7Y4G3-F1
#
_entry.id   AF-A0A7X7Y4G3-F1
#
_cell.length_a   1.000
_cell.length_b   1.000
_cell.length_c   1.000
_cell.angle_alpha   90.00
_cell.angle_beta   90.00
_cell.angle_gamma   90.00
#
_symmetry.space_group_name_H-M   'P 1'
#
loop_
_entity.id
_entity.type
_entity.pdbx_description
1 polymer ?
#
loop_
_entity_poly.entity_id
_entity_poly.type
_entity_poly.pdbx_seq_one_letter_code
_entity_poly.pdbx_strand_id
1 'polypeptide(L)'
;MKKLSSALMILLVNLLFMTVMTAEVDAKEELKNEIRDDIEQIIDWKKASFGLHAEQPLLSSQFLNHAGDASGDWYPFAIGRIGYPDDYRAYLAVVEDQVSKRYRKAHQLDESKATEWHRIALAILAVGGDPTNVGSDKNGEPINLIADGTYARAPDKPLDFQGINGLTWGLITLDSLGFKIPDDAGLTRDEIIMDILKRQLPDGGFSLNGTRTDPDITGMVIQALAPYYNSEKTYEYQLSRTNEQVAKTVRQVIDEALQALSNIQEDNGTFKSFGFENAESIVQVIVALTELGIDPTEDERFIKNGNNLIDALKSFQMEDGGFIHSKRYDPENPSADPNKSNSMASEQALYAFVALYRFYEGARTLFDFRQEMDADLKEAIDAIKADIDALPSTINESHKAKVEQLFNRYKAIPVTERRYVFNYYKLADAMEQLNIENDSEYIADHMGEVDRGNGAVTPLFTDEFHRGPIIFTAEDAKKVENLPEDLTTEHYGEVVRLLDKLENAENRDEYEHLIDHLLNMKEKIEEIEQEIEALNKEIMDDLFPFEELSVEDRDKINGIIERYNRLSDYDQQKIVNYEDVERAKAEIDSKARKQIVATVLGILFVLFTIWFVVRRRKKRREKEMEFIDLED
;
A
#
# COMPACT_ATOMS: atom_id res chain seq x y z
N MET A 1 32.57 -25.97 -55.54
CA MET A 1 31.53 -26.68 -54.75
C MET A 1 31.66 -26.46 -53.25
N LYS A 2 32.79 -26.79 -52.58
CA LYS A 2 32.95 -26.57 -51.12
C LYS A 2 32.77 -25.11 -50.64
N LYS A 3 33.27 -24.10 -51.37
CA LYS A 3 33.06 -22.69 -51.00
C LYS A 3 31.61 -22.21 -51.17
N LEU A 4 30.86 -22.80 -52.11
CA LEU A 4 29.44 -22.47 -52.33
C LEU A 4 28.56 -23.11 -51.26
N SER A 5 28.89 -24.33 -50.79
CA SER A 5 28.13 -24.99 -49.72
C SER A 5 28.34 -24.34 -48.35
N SER A 6 29.56 -23.87 -48.04
CA SER A 6 29.81 -23.10 -46.81
C SER A 6 29.10 -21.75 -46.81
N ALA A 7 29.07 -21.04 -47.94
CA ALA A 7 28.32 -19.77 -48.04
C ALA A 7 26.81 -19.97 -47.90
N LEU A 8 26.25 -21.04 -48.48
CA LEU A 8 24.83 -21.37 -48.36
C LEU A 8 24.46 -21.80 -46.93
N MET A 9 25.35 -22.51 -46.24
CA MET A 9 25.15 -22.93 -44.85
C MET A 9 25.22 -21.74 -43.89
N ILE A 10 26.14 -20.79 -44.10
CA ILE A 10 26.19 -19.53 -43.33
C ILE A 10 24.92 -18.69 -43.58
N LEU A 11 24.46 -18.61 -44.83
CA LEU A 11 23.22 -17.91 -45.17
C LEU A 11 22.00 -18.55 -44.48
N LEU A 12 21.90 -19.89 -44.50
CA LEU A 12 20.81 -20.62 -43.84
C LEU A 12 20.84 -20.48 -42.32
N VAL A 13 22.03 -20.49 -41.71
CA VAL A 13 22.19 -20.25 -40.27
C VAL A 13 21.78 -18.83 -39.92
N ASN A 14 22.25 -17.82 -40.67
CA ASN A 14 21.86 -16.43 -40.45
C ASN A 14 20.36 -16.18 -40.68
N LEU A 15 19.75 -16.84 -41.67
CA LEU A 15 18.30 -16.81 -41.89
C LEU A 15 17.55 -17.45 -40.72
N LEU A 16 18.02 -18.59 -40.20
CA LEU A 16 17.43 -19.26 -39.05
C LEU A 16 17.52 -18.38 -37.78
N PHE A 17 18.69 -17.78 -37.53
CA PHE A 17 18.89 -16.83 -36.43
C PHE A 17 18.00 -15.60 -36.57
N MET A 18 17.88 -15.03 -37.77
CA MET A 18 16.94 -13.92 -38.01
C MET A 18 15.49 -14.32 -37.75
N THR A 19 15.05 -15.51 -38.19
CA THR A 19 13.67 -15.97 -37.95
C THR A 19 13.36 -16.26 -36.48
N VAL A 20 14.35 -16.75 -35.71
CA VAL A 20 14.18 -17.00 -34.27
C VAL A 20 14.11 -15.66 -33.52
N MET A 21 14.98 -14.71 -33.86
CA MET A 21 14.93 -13.38 -33.23
C MET A 21 13.65 -12.61 -33.56
N THR A 22 13.12 -12.72 -34.79
CA THR A 22 11.81 -12.11 -35.10
C THR A 22 10.69 -12.75 -34.30
N ALA A 23 10.69 -14.09 -34.15
CA ALA A 23 9.65 -14.77 -33.38
C ALA A 23 9.70 -14.45 -31.87
N GLU A 24 10.89 -14.28 -31.30
CA GLU A 24 11.07 -13.88 -29.90
C GLU A 24 10.61 -12.44 -29.65
N VAL A 25 10.91 -11.52 -30.57
CA VAL A 25 10.42 -10.13 -30.53
C VAL A 25 8.89 -10.10 -30.64
N ASP A 26 8.31 -10.85 -31.57
CA ASP A 26 6.85 -10.93 -31.75
C ASP A 26 6.16 -11.47 -30.49
N ALA A 27 6.72 -12.50 -29.84
CA ALA A 27 6.17 -13.09 -28.61
C ALA A 27 6.25 -12.13 -27.40
N LYS A 28 7.36 -11.37 -27.26
CA LYS A 28 7.50 -10.37 -26.19
C LYS A 28 6.52 -9.21 -26.38
N GLU A 29 6.28 -8.79 -27.63
CA GLU A 29 5.28 -7.77 -27.92
C GLU A 29 3.83 -8.28 -27.67
N GLU A 30 3.54 -9.54 -27.98
CA GLU A 30 2.25 -10.16 -27.67
C GLU A 30 2.00 -10.21 -26.15
N LEU A 31 2.98 -10.70 -25.37
CA LEU A 31 2.89 -10.71 -23.90
C LEU A 31 2.69 -9.30 -23.33
N LYS A 32 3.38 -8.30 -23.87
CA LYS A 32 3.22 -6.91 -23.44
C LYS A 32 1.80 -6.38 -23.68
N ASN A 33 1.19 -6.74 -24.82
CA ASN A 33 -0.20 -6.41 -25.11
C ASN A 33 -1.16 -7.13 -24.15
N GLU A 34 -0.91 -8.41 -23.84
CA GLU A 34 -1.71 -9.12 -22.83
C GLU A 34 -1.63 -8.46 -21.45
N ILE A 35 -0.43 -8.06 -21.02
CA ILE A 35 -0.24 -7.36 -19.73
C ILE A 35 -1.00 -6.02 -19.72
N ARG A 36 -1.00 -5.30 -20.84
CA ARG A 36 -1.80 -4.08 -20.98
C ARG A 36 -3.30 -4.38 -20.83
N ASP A 37 -3.79 -5.41 -21.50
CA ASP A 37 -5.19 -5.83 -21.40
C ASP A 37 -5.55 -6.24 -19.96
N ASP A 38 -4.65 -6.89 -19.23
CA ASP A 38 -4.84 -7.23 -17.81
C ASP A 38 -4.93 -5.97 -16.92
N ILE A 39 -4.06 -4.99 -17.17
CA ILE A 39 -4.10 -3.69 -16.48
C ILE A 39 -5.44 -2.98 -16.73
N GLU A 40 -5.87 -2.88 -17.99
CA GLU A 40 -7.12 -2.22 -18.37
C GLU A 40 -8.34 -2.94 -17.77
N GLN A 41 -8.35 -4.28 -17.75
CA GLN A 41 -9.41 -5.07 -17.12
C GLN A 41 -9.53 -4.83 -15.61
N ILE A 42 -8.42 -4.75 -14.88
CA ILE A 42 -8.47 -4.47 -13.42
C ILE A 42 -8.97 -3.05 -13.16
N ILE A 43 -8.53 -2.08 -13.97
CA ILE A 43 -9.00 -0.68 -13.88
C ILE A 43 -10.51 -0.62 -14.14
N ASP A 44 -10.99 -1.27 -15.20
CA ASP A 44 -12.41 -1.27 -15.56
C ASP A 44 -13.27 -2.02 -14.55
N TRP A 45 -12.76 -3.11 -13.97
CA TRP A 45 -13.38 -3.77 -12.82
C TRP A 45 -13.55 -2.81 -11.64
N LYS A 46 -12.49 -2.06 -11.29
CA LYS A 46 -12.55 -1.11 -10.17
C LYS A 46 -13.52 0.04 -10.49
N LYS A 47 -13.53 0.56 -11.72
CA LYS A 47 -14.52 1.55 -12.18
C LYS A 47 -15.96 1.00 -12.02
N ALA A 48 -16.20 -0.22 -12.48
CA ALA A 48 -17.52 -0.87 -12.37
C ALA A 48 -17.95 -1.07 -10.91
N SER A 49 -17.01 -1.30 -9.99
CA SER A 49 -17.31 -1.41 -8.55
C SER A 49 -17.85 -0.10 -7.93
N PHE A 50 -17.59 1.04 -8.58
CA PHE A 50 -18.17 2.36 -8.26
C PHE A 50 -19.35 2.73 -9.18
N GLY A 51 -19.82 1.80 -10.02
CA GLY A 51 -20.88 2.06 -11.00
C GLY A 51 -20.46 3.03 -12.12
N LEU A 52 -19.16 3.17 -12.38
CA LEU A 52 -18.62 4.02 -13.44
C LEU A 52 -18.55 3.26 -14.78
N HIS A 53 -18.73 3.97 -15.87
CA HIS A 53 -18.46 3.49 -17.23
C HIS A 53 -16.95 3.51 -17.53
N ALA A 54 -16.51 2.67 -18.48
CA ALA A 54 -15.08 2.50 -18.81
C ALA A 54 -14.40 3.81 -19.27
N GLU A 55 -15.13 4.71 -19.91
CA GLU A 55 -14.62 6.01 -20.38
C GLU A 55 -14.52 7.06 -19.27
N GLN A 56 -15.07 6.79 -18.09
CA GLN A 56 -14.97 7.69 -16.94
C GLN A 56 -13.64 7.51 -16.22
N PRO A 57 -13.08 8.58 -15.62
CA PRO A 57 -11.87 8.47 -14.80
C PRO A 57 -12.10 7.57 -13.59
N LEU A 58 -11.12 6.73 -13.25
CA LEU A 58 -11.13 5.92 -12.03
C LEU A 58 -11.06 6.82 -10.79
N LEU A 59 -10.27 7.90 -10.82
CA LEU A 59 -10.17 8.91 -9.74
C LEU A 59 -11.39 9.84 -9.72
N SER A 60 -12.57 9.22 -9.79
CA SER A 60 -13.89 9.84 -9.64
C SER A 60 -14.12 10.35 -8.23
N SER A 61 -15.15 11.16 -8.04
CA SER A 61 -15.54 11.70 -6.73
C SER A 61 -15.78 10.63 -5.68
N GLN A 62 -16.34 9.48 -6.07
CA GLN A 62 -16.55 8.34 -5.17
C GLN A 62 -15.23 7.70 -4.74
N PHE A 63 -14.30 7.53 -5.68
CA PHE A 63 -12.95 7.02 -5.38
C PHE A 63 -12.18 7.97 -4.46
N LEU A 64 -12.26 9.28 -4.71
CA LEU A 64 -11.51 10.31 -3.98
C LEU A 64 -11.82 10.33 -2.48
N ASN A 65 -12.98 9.83 -2.06
CA ASN A 65 -13.29 9.66 -0.63
C ASN A 65 -12.38 8.64 0.09
N HIS A 66 -11.61 7.85 -0.66
CA HIS A 66 -10.60 6.91 -0.16
C HIS A 66 -9.16 7.42 -0.34
N ALA A 67 -8.96 8.67 -0.77
CA ALA A 67 -7.63 9.24 -0.92
C ALA A 67 -6.94 9.41 0.44
N GLY A 68 -5.72 8.89 0.56
CA GLY A 68 -4.98 8.85 1.82
C GLY A 68 -5.28 7.62 2.68
N ASP A 69 -6.14 6.70 2.21
CA ASP A 69 -6.57 5.51 2.96
C ASP A 69 -6.04 4.21 2.35
N ALA A 70 -5.88 3.19 3.21
CA ALA A 70 -5.25 1.92 2.84
C ALA A 70 -5.99 1.15 1.73
N SER A 71 -7.28 1.45 1.48
CA SER A 71 -8.11 0.83 0.44
C SER A 71 -8.10 1.56 -0.91
N GLY A 72 -7.42 2.72 -0.98
CA GLY A 72 -7.43 3.59 -2.15
C GLY A 72 -6.07 3.73 -2.81
N ASP A 73 -5.03 4.05 -2.04
CA ASP A 73 -3.80 4.66 -2.56
C ASP A 73 -2.96 3.79 -3.52
N TRP A 74 -3.16 2.47 -3.56
CA TRP A 74 -2.44 1.60 -4.50
C TRP A 74 -2.94 1.70 -5.95
N TYR A 75 -4.19 2.13 -6.18
CA TYR A 75 -4.68 2.44 -7.53
C TYR A 75 -4.03 3.67 -8.16
N PRO A 76 -4.05 4.88 -7.54
CA PRO A 76 -3.37 6.07 -8.05
C PRO A 76 -1.86 5.83 -8.15
N PHE A 77 -1.29 5.04 -7.23
CA PHE A 77 0.08 4.54 -7.37
C PHE A 77 0.27 3.81 -8.70
N ALA A 78 -0.48 2.74 -8.95
CA ALA A 78 -0.26 1.91 -10.13
C ALA A 78 -0.53 2.67 -11.45
N ILE A 79 -1.68 3.36 -11.56
CA ILE A 79 -2.05 4.08 -12.78
C ILE A 79 -1.12 5.27 -13.04
N GLY A 80 -0.63 5.93 -12.00
CA GLY A 80 0.35 7.02 -12.10
C GLY A 80 1.71 6.54 -12.60
N ARG A 81 2.15 5.35 -12.17
CA ARG A 81 3.41 4.73 -12.62
C ARG A 81 3.42 4.31 -14.09
N ILE A 82 2.27 4.21 -14.76
CA ILE A 82 2.20 4.03 -16.23
C ILE A 82 1.66 5.27 -16.96
N GLY A 83 1.41 6.36 -16.22
CA GLY A 83 0.80 7.58 -16.75
C GLY A 83 -0.55 7.34 -17.44
N TYR A 84 -1.33 6.39 -16.93
CA TYR A 84 -2.67 6.08 -17.47
C TYR A 84 -3.60 7.29 -17.34
N PRO A 85 -4.29 7.74 -18.40
CA PRO A 85 -5.07 8.98 -18.37
C PRO A 85 -6.16 8.99 -17.27
N ASP A 86 -5.97 9.85 -16.26
CA ASP A 86 -6.92 10.02 -15.15
C ASP A 86 -6.77 11.39 -14.46
N ASP A 87 -7.61 11.70 -13.47
CA ASP A 87 -7.67 13.01 -12.78
C ASP A 87 -6.71 13.08 -11.57
N TYR A 88 -5.41 13.07 -11.86
CA TYR A 88 -4.34 13.11 -10.85
C TYR A 88 -4.38 14.36 -9.98
N ARG A 89 -4.81 15.49 -10.55
CA ARG A 89 -4.96 16.75 -9.82
C ARG A 89 -6.03 16.62 -8.75
N ALA A 90 -7.18 16.03 -9.09
CA ALA A 90 -8.23 15.81 -8.10
C ALA A 90 -7.76 14.92 -6.95
N TYR A 91 -6.99 13.86 -7.25
CA TYR A 91 -6.41 13.02 -6.20
C TYR A 91 -5.45 13.80 -5.30
N LEU A 92 -4.52 14.59 -5.88
CA LEU A 92 -3.59 15.44 -5.12
C LEU A 92 -4.34 16.42 -4.22
N ALA A 93 -5.35 17.12 -4.74
CA ALA A 93 -6.14 18.06 -3.96
C ALA A 93 -6.83 17.40 -2.74
N VAL A 94 -7.41 16.21 -2.94
CA VAL A 94 -8.14 15.53 -1.87
C VAL A 94 -7.19 14.90 -0.86
N VAL A 95 -6.09 14.26 -1.29
CA VAL A 95 -5.12 13.68 -0.35
C VAL A 95 -4.40 14.77 0.46
N GLU A 96 -4.08 15.92 -0.13
CA GLU A 96 -3.50 17.07 0.57
C GLU A 96 -4.44 17.60 1.66
N ASP A 97 -5.73 17.76 1.36
CA ASP A 97 -6.70 18.24 2.34
C ASP A 97 -6.95 17.19 3.45
N GLN A 98 -7.04 15.90 3.10
CA GLN A 98 -7.17 14.80 4.07
C GLN A 98 -5.96 14.71 5.01
N VAL A 99 -4.74 14.79 4.48
CA VAL A 99 -3.50 14.81 5.27
C VAL A 99 -3.47 16.06 6.16
N SER A 100 -3.78 17.24 5.62
CA SER A 100 -3.83 18.47 6.41
C SER A 100 -4.82 18.37 7.57
N LYS A 101 -6.02 17.84 7.35
CA LYS A 101 -7.03 17.59 8.41
C LYS A 101 -6.48 16.68 9.51
N ARG A 102 -5.78 15.60 9.14
CA ARG A 102 -5.17 14.66 10.10
C ARG A 102 -4.06 15.33 10.91
N TYR A 103 -3.19 16.11 10.27
CA TYR A 103 -2.11 16.86 10.94
C TYR A 103 -2.58 18.01 11.83
N ARG A 104 -3.84 18.46 11.69
CA ARG A 104 -4.44 19.40 12.64
C ARG A 104 -4.78 18.76 13.99
N LYS A 105 -4.85 17.43 14.04
CA LYS A 105 -5.11 16.64 15.26
C LYS A 105 -3.82 16.32 16.02
N ALA A 106 -3.95 15.81 17.25
CA ALA A 106 -2.81 15.61 18.16
C ALA A 106 -1.78 14.58 17.65
N HIS A 107 -2.26 13.49 17.03
CA HIS A 107 -1.42 12.35 16.63
C HIS A 107 -1.04 12.35 15.14
N GLN A 108 -1.47 13.34 14.35
CA GLN A 108 -1.25 13.38 12.90
C GLN A 108 -1.82 12.12 12.19
N LEU A 109 -0.96 11.17 11.80
CA LEU A 109 -1.30 9.83 11.28
C LEU A 109 -1.11 8.75 12.37
N ASP A 110 -1.32 7.47 12.09
CA ASP A 110 -1.15 6.42 13.11
C ASP A 110 0.32 6.30 13.54
N GLU A 111 0.69 6.86 14.70
CA GLU A 111 2.06 6.83 15.26
C GLU A 111 2.66 5.42 15.37
N SER A 112 1.85 4.37 15.37
CA SER A 112 2.34 2.98 15.38
C SER A 112 2.51 2.38 13.99
N LYS A 113 2.13 3.10 12.92
CA LYS A 113 2.20 2.65 11.54
C LYS A 113 2.99 3.59 10.62
N ALA A 114 4.33 3.52 10.66
CA ALA A 114 5.20 4.22 9.71
C ALA A 114 4.80 3.99 8.24
N THR A 115 4.33 2.78 7.91
CA THR A 115 3.85 2.43 6.56
C THR A 115 2.69 3.28 6.06
N GLU A 116 1.94 3.95 6.95
CA GLU A 116 0.90 4.90 6.52
C GLU A 116 1.50 6.12 5.80
N TRP A 117 2.54 6.73 6.36
CA TRP A 117 3.28 7.82 5.71
C TRP A 117 3.89 7.35 4.39
N HIS A 118 4.53 6.19 4.39
CA HIS A 118 5.19 5.63 3.20
C HIS A 118 4.20 5.42 2.05
N ARG A 119 3.05 4.80 2.33
CA ARG A 119 2.00 4.53 1.34
C ARG A 119 1.47 5.83 0.72
N ILE A 120 1.15 6.83 1.55
CA ILE A 120 0.63 8.12 1.06
C ILE A 120 1.70 8.85 0.25
N ALA A 121 2.96 8.89 0.74
CA ALA A 121 4.06 9.52 0.04
C ALA A 121 4.31 8.91 -1.35
N LEU A 122 4.30 7.58 -1.46
CA LEU A 122 4.48 6.87 -2.73
C LEU A 122 3.31 7.11 -3.70
N ALA A 123 2.07 7.18 -3.21
CA ALA A 123 0.91 7.50 -4.05
C ALA A 123 0.97 8.95 -4.57
N ILE A 124 1.33 9.91 -3.72
CA ILE A 124 1.55 11.31 -4.11
C ILE A 124 2.63 11.42 -5.19
N LEU A 125 3.77 10.74 -5.01
CA LEU A 125 4.83 10.71 -6.01
C LEU A 125 4.36 10.12 -7.33
N ALA A 126 3.58 9.03 -7.29
CA ALA A 126 3.12 8.32 -8.49
C ALA A 126 2.26 9.20 -9.40
N VAL A 127 1.45 10.07 -8.82
CA VAL A 127 0.59 11.01 -9.56
C VAL A 127 1.26 12.38 -9.78
N GLY A 128 2.54 12.51 -9.40
CA GLY A 128 3.39 13.66 -9.71
C GLY A 128 3.33 14.83 -8.73
N GLY A 129 2.96 14.59 -7.47
CA GLY A 129 3.06 15.57 -6.37
C GLY A 129 4.33 15.44 -5.53
N ASP A 130 4.47 16.34 -4.55
CA ASP A 130 5.64 16.45 -3.64
C ASP A 130 5.28 15.98 -2.21
N PRO A 131 5.77 14.81 -1.75
CA PRO A 131 5.48 14.32 -0.41
C PRO A 131 6.21 15.09 0.71
N THR A 132 7.09 16.03 0.38
CA THR A 132 7.81 16.87 1.36
C THR A 132 7.06 18.17 1.69
N ASN A 133 5.95 18.44 1.00
CA ASN A 133 5.17 19.67 1.14
C ASN A 133 3.67 19.40 0.91
N VAL A 134 3.10 18.50 1.70
CA VAL A 134 1.71 18.02 1.55
C VAL A 134 0.75 18.88 2.37
N GLY A 135 0.31 20.01 1.81
CA GLY A 135 -0.59 20.92 2.52
C GLY A 135 0.07 21.54 3.77
N SER A 136 -0.69 21.71 4.86
CA SER A 136 -0.19 22.40 6.06
C SER A 136 -0.75 21.88 7.38
N ASP A 137 0.10 21.89 8.41
CA ASP A 137 -0.25 21.45 9.77
C ASP A 137 -1.12 22.50 10.52
N LYS A 138 -1.39 22.25 11.82
CA LYS A 138 -2.15 23.18 12.68
C LYS A 138 -1.51 24.56 12.86
N ASN A 139 -0.21 24.71 12.60
CA ASN A 139 0.53 25.96 12.72
C ASN A 139 0.67 26.68 11.36
N GLY A 140 0.22 26.05 10.27
CA GLY A 140 0.43 26.55 8.91
C GLY A 140 1.81 26.20 8.33
N GLU A 141 2.55 25.29 8.97
CA GLU A 141 3.83 24.80 8.47
C GLU A 141 3.63 23.67 7.47
N PRO A 142 4.50 23.54 6.45
CA PRO A 142 4.41 22.50 5.45
C PRO A 142 4.60 21.11 6.05
N ILE A 143 3.80 20.13 5.62
CA ILE A 143 3.88 18.75 6.09
C ILE A 143 4.87 17.97 5.24
N ASN A 144 5.84 17.31 5.88
CA ASN A 144 6.85 16.51 5.20
C ASN A 144 6.69 15.03 5.56
N LEU A 145 5.96 14.29 4.71
CA LEU A 145 5.70 12.87 4.93
C LEU A 145 6.97 12.02 4.87
N ILE A 146 8.00 12.46 4.14
CA ILE A 146 9.28 11.75 4.08
C ILE A 146 9.97 11.83 5.45
N ALA A 147 10.11 13.03 6.01
CA ALA A 147 10.72 13.21 7.33
C ALA A 147 9.90 12.49 8.42
N ASP A 148 8.62 12.81 8.52
CA ASP A 148 7.73 12.34 9.59
C ASP A 148 7.50 10.82 9.53
N GLY A 149 7.55 10.23 8.34
CA GLY A 149 7.44 8.80 8.11
C GLY A 149 8.72 8.01 8.39
N THR A 150 9.90 8.64 8.33
CA THR A 150 11.19 7.94 8.31
C THR A 150 12.12 8.33 9.45
N TYR A 151 12.94 9.37 9.28
CA TYR A 151 14.03 9.73 10.19
C TYR A 151 13.62 10.74 11.28
N ALA A 152 12.47 11.41 11.16
CA ALA A 152 11.96 12.35 12.16
C ALA A 152 10.87 11.74 13.07
N ARG A 153 10.78 10.40 13.10
CA ARG A 153 9.80 9.69 13.93
C ARG A 153 10.05 9.89 15.42
N ALA A 154 8.98 9.77 16.21
CA ALA A 154 9.06 9.86 17.66
C ALA A 154 10.01 8.79 18.24
N PRO A 155 10.86 9.12 19.23
CA PRO A 155 11.83 8.18 19.79
C PRO A 155 11.24 6.88 20.38
N ASP A 156 10.00 6.90 20.86
CA ASP A 156 9.28 5.74 21.38
C ASP A 156 8.49 4.98 20.30
N LYS A 157 8.44 5.52 19.08
CA LYS A 157 7.85 4.93 17.87
C LYS A 157 8.81 5.03 16.67
N PRO A 158 10.04 4.49 16.79
CA PRO A 158 11.06 4.59 15.74
C PRO A 158 10.62 3.90 14.44
N LEU A 159 11.41 4.07 13.38
CA LEU A 159 11.10 3.50 12.05
C LEU A 159 10.85 1.99 12.10
N ASP A 160 11.58 1.26 12.94
CA ASP A 160 11.44 -0.19 13.09
C ASP A 160 10.38 -0.61 14.12
N PHE A 161 9.51 0.30 14.58
CA PHE A 161 8.42 -0.01 15.51
C PHE A 161 7.43 -1.04 14.93
N GLN A 162 7.19 -1.01 13.61
CA GLN A 162 6.45 -2.06 12.88
C GLN A 162 7.34 -3.26 12.49
N GLY A 163 8.51 -3.40 13.10
CA GLY A 163 9.51 -4.38 12.73
C GLY A 163 10.08 -4.13 11.35
N ILE A 164 10.31 -5.21 10.61
CA ILE A 164 10.96 -5.15 9.30
C ILE A 164 10.12 -4.37 8.28
N ASN A 165 8.79 -4.37 8.40
CA ASN A 165 7.91 -3.62 7.49
C ASN A 165 8.19 -2.11 7.50
N GLY A 166 8.39 -1.53 8.69
CA GLY A 166 8.70 -0.11 8.81
C GLY A 166 10.02 0.25 8.13
N LEU A 167 11.05 -0.58 8.34
CA LEU A 167 12.38 -0.42 7.71
C LEU A 167 12.31 -0.57 6.18
N THR A 168 11.67 -1.63 5.69
CA THR A 168 11.55 -1.95 4.27
C THR A 168 10.85 -0.83 3.50
N TRP A 169 9.65 -0.44 3.94
CA TRP A 169 8.90 0.63 3.27
C TRP A 169 9.53 2.01 3.48
N GLY A 170 10.23 2.23 4.59
CA GLY A 170 10.99 3.44 4.84
C GLY A 170 12.15 3.60 3.86
N LEU A 171 12.90 2.52 3.59
CA LEU A 171 13.97 2.52 2.60
C LEU A 171 13.43 2.74 1.19
N ILE A 172 12.37 2.03 0.80
CA ILE A 172 11.68 2.25 -0.49
C ILE A 172 11.27 3.72 -0.64
N THR A 173 10.66 4.29 0.39
CA THR A 173 10.18 5.68 0.37
C THR A 173 11.33 6.67 0.26
N LEU A 174 12.41 6.48 1.01
CA LEU A 174 13.61 7.32 0.92
C LEU A 174 14.28 7.23 -0.44
N ASP A 175 14.34 6.04 -1.04
CA ASP A 175 15.05 5.82 -2.29
C ASP A 175 14.21 6.15 -3.53
N SER A 176 12.90 6.34 -3.35
CA SER A 176 11.93 6.62 -4.40
C SER A 176 12.30 7.83 -5.30
N LEU A 177 12.87 8.87 -4.70
CA LEU A 177 13.55 9.98 -5.39
C LEU A 177 15.01 10.15 -4.96
N GLY A 178 15.52 9.30 -4.07
CA GLY A 178 16.81 9.51 -3.43
C GLY A 178 16.77 10.68 -2.44
N PHE A 179 15.76 10.72 -1.58
CA PHE A 179 15.59 11.75 -0.56
C PHE A 179 16.73 11.78 0.43
N LYS A 180 17.13 13.00 0.79
CA LYS A 180 18.18 13.27 1.75
C LYS A 180 17.71 12.95 3.16
N ILE A 181 18.59 12.31 3.92
CA ILE A 181 18.47 12.21 5.37
C ILE A 181 19.44 13.24 5.98
N PRO A 182 18.98 14.17 6.82
CA PRO A 182 19.87 15.14 7.48
C PRO A 182 20.92 14.46 8.37
N ASP A 183 22.13 15.00 8.41
CA ASP A 183 23.25 14.44 9.19
C ASP A 183 22.95 14.35 10.70
N ASP A 184 22.04 15.19 11.20
CA ASP A 184 21.64 15.25 12.62
C ASP A 184 20.39 14.42 12.95
N ALA A 185 19.82 13.69 11.99
CA ALA A 185 18.62 12.88 12.20
C ALA A 185 18.85 11.62 13.06
N GLY A 186 20.12 11.21 13.27
CA GLY A 186 20.47 10.05 14.09
C GLY A 186 20.09 8.69 13.50
N LEU A 187 19.65 8.67 12.24
CA LEU A 187 19.42 7.49 11.42
C LEU A 187 20.03 7.76 10.04
N THR A 188 20.71 6.77 9.47
CA THR A 188 21.30 6.83 8.13
C THR A 188 20.75 5.71 7.25
N ARG A 189 20.91 5.87 5.94
CA ARG A 189 20.52 4.85 4.96
C ARG A 189 21.25 3.53 5.16
N ASP A 190 22.54 3.57 5.48
CA ASP A 190 23.31 2.38 5.84
C ASP A 190 22.79 1.69 7.10
N GLU A 191 22.38 2.45 8.12
CA GLU A 191 21.79 1.87 9.33
C GLU A 191 20.45 1.19 9.02
N ILE A 192 19.61 1.78 8.16
CA ILE A 192 18.36 1.14 7.72
C ILE A 192 18.67 -0.17 6.96
N ILE A 193 19.62 -0.15 6.01
CA ILE A 193 20.04 -1.34 5.26
C ILE A 193 20.54 -2.41 6.23
N MET A 194 21.50 -2.08 7.10
CA MET A 194 22.05 -3.00 8.09
C MET A 194 20.97 -3.58 9.02
N ASP A 195 19.99 -2.76 9.41
CA ASP A 195 18.87 -3.18 10.26
C ASP A 195 17.88 -4.13 9.56
N ILE A 196 17.79 -4.07 8.24
CA ILE A 196 17.13 -5.09 7.42
C ILE A 196 18.00 -6.34 7.35
N LEU A 197 19.28 -6.23 6.97
CA LEU A 197 20.18 -7.39 6.79
C LEU A 197 20.29 -8.25 8.05
N LYS A 198 20.38 -7.64 9.23
CA LYS A 198 20.44 -8.35 10.52
C LYS A 198 19.19 -9.17 10.84
N ARG A 199 18.07 -8.98 10.13
CA ARG A 199 16.81 -9.71 10.34
C ARG A 199 16.66 -10.92 9.41
N GLN A 200 17.63 -11.18 8.53
CA GLN A 200 17.64 -12.36 7.67
C GLN A 200 17.56 -13.64 8.51
N LEU A 201 16.74 -14.59 8.06
CA LEU A 201 16.52 -15.87 8.72
C LEU A 201 17.57 -16.91 8.29
N PRO A 202 17.76 -17.99 9.06
CA PRO A 202 18.73 -19.04 8.71
C PRO A 202 18.48 -19.75 7.37
N ASP A 203 17.25 -19.72 6.87
CA ASP A 203 16.87 -20.27 5.57
C ASP A 203 17.10 -19.29 4.40
N GLY A 204 17.63 -18.09 4.68
CA GLY A 204 18.00 -17.07 3.71
C GLY A 204 16.93 -15.99 3.47
N GLY A 205 15.67 -16.24 3.84
CA GLY A 205 14.56 -15.31 3.65
C GLY A 205 14.31 -14.39 4.83
N PHE A 206 13.13 -13.75 4.81
CA PHE A 206 12.68 -12.80 5.83
C PHE A 206 11.24 -13.13 6.26
N SER A 207 10.83 -12.62 7.42
CA SER A 207 9.43 -12.69 7.86
C SER A 207 9.13 -11.57 8.84
N LEU A 208 7.85 -11.23 9.01
CA LEU A 208 7.43 -10.16 9.90
C LEU A 208 7.79 -10.49 11.36
N ASN A 209 7.32 -11.64 11.84
CA ASN A 209 7.56 -12.14 13.20
C ASN A 209 7.90 -13.65 13.25
N GLY A 210 7.98 -14.31 12.09
CA GLY A 210 8.17 -15.75 11.96
C GLY A 210 9.62 -16.20 12.11
N THR A 211 9.81 -17.52 12.01
CA THR A 211 11.12 -18.18 12.03
C THR A 211 11.47 -18.87 10.71
N ARG A 212 10.59 -18.75 9.71
CA ARG A 212 10.78 -19.23 8.35
C ARG A 212 10.42 -18.13 7.37
N THR A 213 10.97 -18.24 6.17
CA THR A 213 10.67 -17.38 5.02
C THR A 213 9.17 -17.21 4.84
N ASP A 214 8.74 -15.95 4.83
CA ASP A 214 7.42 -15.53 4.37
C ASP A 214 7.60 -14.87 2.99
N PRO A 215 6.84 -15.30 1.97
CA PRO A 215 7.04 -14.82 0.60
C PRO A 215 6.79 -13.31 0.46
N ASP A 216 5.80 -12.77 1.16
CA ASP A 216 5.43 -11.35 1.06
C ASP A 216 6.56 -10.48 1.60
N ILE A 217 7.00 -10.77 2.82
CA ILE A 217 8.05 -10.00 3.51
C ILE A 217 9.39 -10.16 2.77
N THR A 218 9.70 -11.36 2.30
CA THR A 218 10.95 -11.60 1.57
C THR A 218 10.95 -10.85 0.23
N GLY A 219 9.84 -10.87 -0.51
CA GLY A 219 9.67 -10.09 -1.74
C GLY A 219 9.82 -8.60 -1.49
N MET A 220 9.11 -8.03 -0.51
CA MET A 220 9.20 -6.60 -0.17
C MET A 220 10.63 -6.19 0.27
N VAL A 221 11.33 -7.04 1.04
CA VAL A 221 12.73 -6.78 1.43
C VAL A 221 13.66 -6.75 0.22
N ILE A 222 13.49 -7.67 -0.74
CA ILE A 222 14.26 -7.66 -1.98
C ILE A 222 14.01 -6.36 -2.76
N GLN A 223 12.75 -5.92 -2.87
CA GLN A 223 12.41 -4.65 -3.54
C GLN A 223 13.15 -3.46 -2.91
N ALA A 224 13.19 -3.38 -1.57
CA ALA A 224 13.89 -2.31 -0.86
C ALA A 224 15.43 -2.36 -1.03
N LEU A 225 16.00 -3.55 -1.15
CA LEU A 225 17.45 -3.76 -1.25
C LEU A 225 17.96 -3.77 -2.70
N ALA A 226 17.09 -3.96 -3.70
CA ALA A 226 17.44 -4.04 -5.12
C ALA A 226 18.30 -2.88 -5.64
N PRO A 227 18.08 -1.60 -5.25
CA PRO A 227 18.96 -0.49 -5.64
C PRO A 227 20.43 -0.67 -5.29
N TYR A 228 20.73 -1.51 -4.30
CA TYR A 228 22.08 -1.76 -3.78
C TYR A 228 22.68 -3.08 -4.25
N TYR A 229 21.99 -3.86 -5.08
CA TYR A 229 22.46 -5.17 -5.55
C TYR A 229 23.82 -5.08 -6.26
N ASN A 230 24.06 -3.99 -6.99
CA ASN A 230 25.31 -3.74 -7.72
C ASN A 230 26.41 -3.05 -6.89
N SER A 231 26.21 -2.92 -5.57
CA SER A 231 27.19 -2.36 -4.64
C SER A 231 27.96 -3.47 -3.93
N GLU A 232 29.30 -3.48 -4.04
CA GLU A 232 30.16 -4.45 -3.34
C GLU A 232 30.45 -4.06 -1.88
N LYS A 233 29.62 -3.21 -1.27
CA LYS A 233 29.76 -2.84 0.15
C LYS A 233 29.49 -4.06 1.03
N THR A 234 30.49 -4.43 1.84
CA THR A 234 30.35 -5.49 2.85
C THR A 234 29.89 -4.88 4.16
N TYR A 235 28.79 -5.41 4.70
CA TYR A 235 28.26 -5.07 6.02
C TYR A 235 28.65 -6.14 7.02
N GLU A 236 29.23 -5.73 8.16
CA GLU A 236 29.52 -6.60 9.29
C GLU A 236 28.42 -6.44 10.34
N TYR A 237 27.70 -7.50 10.66
CA TYR A 237 26.56 -7.45 11.59
C TYR A 237 26.29 -8.79 12.26
N GLN A 238 25.49 -8.74 13.33
CA GLN A 238 25.02 -9.92 14.04
C GLN A 238 23.58 -10.25 13.62
N LEU A 239 23.33 -11.47 13.18
CA LEU A 239 21.98 -11.95 12.87
C LEU A 239 21.11 -11.98 14.14
N SER A 240 19.94 -11.33 14.08
CA SER A 240 19.04 -11.14 15.22
C SER A 240 18.44 -12.45 15.74
N ARG A 241 18.31 -13.47 14.88
CA ARG A 241 17.72 -14.76 15.24
C ARG A 241 18.73 -15.75 15.81
N THR A 242 19.96 -15.76 15.31
CA THR A 242 20.97 -16.77 15.67
C THR A 242 22.10 -16.21 16.54
N ASN A 243 22.23 -14.89 16.63
CA ASN A 243 23.37 -14.18 17.21
C ASN A 243 24.71 -14.47 16.50
N GLU A 244 24.67 -15.03 15.28
CA GLU A 244 25.85 -15.29 14.47
C GLU A 244 26.41 -13.98 13.89
N GLN A 245 27.73 -13.83 13.94
CA GLN A 245 28.44 -12.72 13.29
C GLN A 245 28.70 -13.08 11.84
N VAL A 246 28.28 -12.21 10.93
CA VAL A 246 28.43 -12.39 9.49
C VAL A 246 28.98 -11.11 8.85
N ALA A 247 29.65 -11.28 7.72
CA ALA A 247 30.07 -10.20 6.85
C ALA A 247 29.53 -10.50 5.45
N LYS A 248 28.54 -9.74 4.99
CA LYS A 248 27.86 -9.98 3.72
C LYS A 248 27.65 -8.70 2.91
N THR A 249 27.64 -8.83 1.59
CA THR A 249 27.14 -7.79 0.70
C THR A 249 25.61 -7.89 0.57
N VAL A 250 24.97 -6.82 0.10
CA VAL A 250 23.53 -6.84 -0.22
C VAL A 250 23.21 -7.89 -1.29
N ARG A 251 24.09 -8.04 -2.31
CA ARG A 251 23.94 -9.09 -3.33
C ARG A 251 23.80 -10.48 -2.72
N GLN A 252 24.72 -10.86 -1.82
CA GLN A 252 24.68 -12.18 -1.18
C GLN A 252 23.38 -12.42 -0.39
N VAL A 253 22.90 -11.40 0.32
CA VAL A 253 21.64 -11.49 1.08
C VAL A 253 20.43 -11.64 0.14
N ILE A 254 20.40 -10.90 -0.97
CA ILE A 254 19.34 -11.02 -1.99
C ILE A 254 19.38 -12.39 -2.67
N ASP A 255 20.56 -12.89 -3.05
CA ASP A 255 20.70 -14.18 -3.72
C ASP A 255 20.21 -15.35 -2.82
N GLU A 256 20.54 -15.31 -1.53
CA GLU A 256 20.02 -16.24 -0.53
C GLU A 256 18.49 -16.12 -0.37
N ALA A 257 17.95 -14.90 -0.38
CA ALA A 257 16.51 -14.66 -0.29
C ALA A 257 15.75 -15.14 -1.53
N LEU A 258 16.29 -14.95 -2.74
CA LEU A 258 15.74 -15.50 -3.98
C LEU A 258 15.74 -17.03 -3.97
N GLN A 259 16.82 -17.64 -3.47
CA GLN A 259 16.87 -19.09 -3.30
C GLN A 259 15.83 -19.57 -2.28
N ALA A 260 15.65 -18.85 -1.17
CA ALA A 260 14.63 -19.15 -0.17
C ALA A 260 13.22 -19.11 -0.78
N LEU A 261 12.91 -18.07 -1.55
CA LEU A 261 11.64 -17.96 -2.30
C LEU A 261 11.46 -19.14 -3.27
N SER A 262 12.43 -19.40 -4.14
CA SER A 262 12.37 -20.54 -5.08
C SER A 262 12.15 -21.89 -4.40
N ASN A 263 12.65 -22.07 -3.17
CA ASN A 263 12.49 -23.31 -2.39
C ASN A 263 11.09 -23.47 -1.78
N ILE A 264 10.40 -22.36 -1.47
CA ILE A 264 9.06 -22.39 -0.87
C ILE A 264 7.92 -22.24 -1.89
N GLN A 265 8.24 -21.99 -3.15
CA GLN A 265 7.25 -21.93 -4.23
C GLN A 265 6.63 -23.32 -4.46
N GLU A 266 5.31 -23.34 -4.61
CA GLU A 266 4.52 -24.56 -4.77
C GLU A 266 4.62 -25.13 -6.20
N ASP A 267 4.25 -26.40 -6.36
CA ASP A 267 4.29 -27.12 -7.65
C ASP A 267 3.44 -26.48 -8.76
N ASN A 268 2.44 -25.68 -8.38
CA ASN A 268 1.57 -24.92 -9.29
C ASN A 268 2.08 -23.48 -9.56
N GLY A 269 3.29 -23.14 -9.10
CA GLY A 269 3.91 -21.83 -9.26
C GLY A 269 3.47 -20.78 -8.22
N THR A 270 2.52 -21.11 -7.34
CA THR A 270 2.01 -20.17 -6.32
C THR A 270 2.89 -20.13 -5.06
N PHE A 271 2.55 -19.24 -4.14
CA PHE A 271 3.18 -19.10 -2.83
C PHE A 271 2.12 -19.14 -1.72
N LYS A 272 2.52 -19.62 -0.52
CA LYS A 272 1.68 -19.62 0.67
C LYS A 272 2.19 -18.64 1.71
N SER A 273 1.30 -17.79 2.21
CA SER A 273 1.47 -17.07 3.47
C SER A 273 0.36 -17.48 4.43
N PHE A 274 0.68 -17.61 5.73
CA PHE A 274 -0.20 -18.12 6.78
C PHE A 274 -0.95 -19.43 6.45
N GLY A 275 -0.39 -20.25 5.55
CA GLY A 275 -0.96 -21.54 5.13
C GLY A 275 -1.94 -21.46 3.96
N PHE A 276 -2.16 -20.29 3.38
CA PHE A 276 -3.04 -20.08 2.23
C PHE A 276 -2.27 -19.64 0.99
N GLU A 277 -2.53 -20.31 -0.13
CA GLU A 277 -2.10 -19.82 -1.45
C GLU A 277 -2.87 -18.54 -1.75
N ASN A 278 -2.15 -17.48 -2.09
CA ASN A 278 -2.76 -16.17 -2.31
C ASN A 278 -2.06 -15.40 -3.44
N ALA A 279 -2.78 -14.45 -4.03
CA ALA A 279 -2.31 -13.65 -5.15
C ALA A 279 -1.19 -12.67 -4.74
N GLU A 280 -1.31 -12.08 -3.56
CA GLU A 280 -0.44 -11.04 -3.02
C GLU A 280 1.00 -11.54 -2.84
N SER A 281 1.19 -12.77 -2.38
CA SER A 281 2.51 -13.40 -2.28
C SER A 281 3.20 -13.53 -3.64
N ILE A 282 2.44 -13.84 -4.70
CA ILE A 282 2.98 -13.95 -6.06
C ILE A 282 3.35 -12.55 -6.57
N VAL A 283 2.50 -11.55 -6.31
CA VAL A 283 2.76 -10.14 -6.62
C VAL A 283 4.08 -9.67 -6.04
N GLN A 284 4.34 -9.91 -4.74
CA GLN A 284 5.57 -9.43 -4.10
C GLN A 284 6.83 -10.03 -4.75
N VAL A 285 6.76 -11.28 -5.20
CA VAL A 285 7.86 -11.95 -5.89
C VAL A 285 8.03 -11.42 -7.31
N ILE A 286 6.95 -11.21 -8.07
CA ILE A 286 7.02 -10.59 -9.41
C ILE A 286 7.70 -9.22 -9.32
N VAL A 287 7.25 -8.36 -8.40
CA VAL A 287 7.82 -7.02 -8.25
C VAL A 287 9.30 -7.10 -7.83
N ALA A 288 9.65 -7.98 -6.89
CA ALA A 288 11.03 -8.22 -6.49
C ALA A 288 11.95 -8.61 -7.65
N LEU A 289 11.49 -9.50 -8.55
CA LEU A 289 12.26 -9.90 -9.73
C LEU A 289 12.42 -8.75 -10.72
N THR A 290 11.36 -8.01 -11.01
CA THR A 290 11.43 -6.87 -11.94
C THR A 290 12.30 -5.72 -11.41
N GLU A 291 12.34 -5.48 -10.09
CA GLU A 291 13.26 -4.51 -9.46
C GLU A 291 14.74 -4.91 -9.62
N LEU A 292 15.03 -6.21 -9.77
CA LEU A 292 16.35 -6.75 -10.05
C LEU A 292 16.65 -6.92 -11.55
N GLY A 293 15.71 -6.54 -12.43
CA GLY A 293 15.83 -6.74 -13.87
C GLY A 293 15.78 -8.21 -14.29
N ILE A 294 15.12 -9.07 -13.51
CA ILE A 294 14.90 -10.49 -13.79
C ILE A 294 13.50 -10.65 -14.39
N ASP A 295 13.42 -11.33 -15.53
CA ASP A 295 12.14 -11.64 -16.17
C ASP A 295 11.41 -12.78 -15.41
N PRO A 296 10.23 -12.52 -14.80
CA PRO A 296 9.49 -13.53 -14.03
C PRO A 296 8.88 -14.65 -14.88
N THR A 297 8.90 -14.53 -16.22
CA THR A 297 8.42 -15.55 -17.16
C THR A 297 9.54 -16.47 -17.66
N GLU A 298 10.80 -16.04 -17.57
CA GLU A 298 11.97 -16.76 -18.09
C GLU A 298 12.89 -17.33 -17.00
N ASP A 299 12.82 -16.85 -15.75
CA ASP A 299 13.73 -17.31 -14.69
C ASP A 299 13.39 -18.73 -14.20
N GLU A 300 14.27 -19.70 -14.53
CA GLU A 300 14.10 -21.12 -14.22
C GLU A 300 13.90 -21.41 -12.72
N ARG A 301 14.37 -20.55 -11.82
CA ARG A 301 14.14 -20.73 -10.37
C ARG A 301 12.66 -20.64 -10.02
N PHE A 302 11.91 -19.85 -10.79
CA PHE A 302 10.51 -19.50 -10.52
C PHE A 302 9.50 -20.16 -11.47
N ILE A 303 9.96 -21.06 -12.34
CA ILE A 303 9.11 -21.87 -13.22
C ILE A 303 8.91 -23.26 -12.59
N LYS A 304 7.67 -23.59 -12.19
CA LYS A 304 7.33 -24.88 -11.57
C LYS A 304 6.34 -25.66 -12.43
N ASN A 305 6.74 -26.87 -12.84
CA ASN A 305 5.94 -27.75 -13.70
C ASN A 305 5.41 -27.07 -14.99
N GLY A 306 6.18 -26.14 -15.53
CA GLY A 306 5.82 -25.37 -16.73
C GLY A 306 4.94 -24.15 -16.48
N ASN A 307 4.58 -23.83 -15.23
CA ASN A 307 3.88 -22.60 -14.88
C ASN A 307 4.89 -21.55 -14.39
N ASN A 308 4.86 -20.36 -14.97
CA ASN A 308 5.60 -19.20 -14.48
C ASN A 308 4.76 -18.41 -13.45
N LEU A 309 5.32 -17.32 -12.92
CA LEU A 309 4.64 -16.49 -11.91
C LEU A 309 3.41 -15.76 -12.46
N ILE A 310 3.38 -15.45 -13.75
CA ILE A 310 2.26 -14.77 -14.40
C ILE A 310 1.09 -15.73 -14.57
N ASP A 311 1.34 -16.97 -14.99
CA ASP A 311 0.34 -18.05 -15.01
C ASP A 311 -0.25 -18.28 -13.61
N ALA A 312 0.63 -18.32 -12.60
CA ALA A 312 0.24 -18.50 -11.21
C ALA A 312 -0.65 -17.35 -10.71
N LEU A 313 -0.28 -16.09 -10.99
CA LEU A 313 -1.07 -14.91 -10.62
C LEU A 313 -2.42 -14.88 -11.35
N LYS A 314 -2.43 -15.08 -12.69
CA LYS A 314 -3.65 -15.13 -13.51
C LYS A 314 -4.62 -16.22 -13.07
N SER A 315 -4.14 -17.27 -12.39
CA SER A 315 -5.02 -18.28 -11.81
C SER A 315 -5.93 -17.79 -10.67
N PHE A 316 -5.72 -16.56 -10.17
CA PHE A 316 -6.58 -15.86 -9.20
C PHE A 316 -7.46 -14.78 -9.85
N GLN A 317 -7.34 -14.56 -11.17
CA GLN A 317 -8.17 -13.60 -11.89
C GLN A 317 -9.57 -14.17 -12.11
N MET A 318 -10.58 -13.33 -11.93
CA MET A 318 -11.98 -13.63 -12.17
C MET A 318 -12.42 -13.14 -13.56
N GLU A 319 -13.55 -13.66 -14.07
CA GLU A 319 -14.11 -13.22 -15.36
C GLU A 319 -14.49 -11.73 -15.39
N ASP A 320 -14.66 -11.10 -14.21
CA ASP A 320 -14.96 -9.67 -14.09
C ASP A 320 -13.70 -8.78 -14.17
N GLY A 321 -12.51 -9.36 -14.33
CA GLY A 321 -11.22 -8.65 -14.42
C GLY A 321 -10.53 -8.46 -13.07
N GLY A 322 -11.25 -8.60 -11.95
CA GLY A 322 -10.68 -8.50 -10.61
C GLY A 322 -9.98 -9.79 -10.15
N PHE A 323 -9.32 -9.74 -8.99
CA PHE A 323 -8.57 -10.86 -8.43
C PHE A 323 -9.12 -11.28 -7.08
N ILE A 324 -9.19 -12.59 -6.83
CA ILE A 324 -9.49 -13.12 -5.48
C ILE A 324 -8.21 -13.18 -4.64
N HIS A 325 -8.35 -12.99 -3.32
CA HIS A 325 -7.24 -13.17 -2.38
C HIS A 325 -6.74 -14.62 -2.39
N SER A 326 -7.65 -15.57 -2.13
CA SER A 326 -7.34 -17.00 -2.09
C SER A 326 -8.46 -17.83 -2.71
N LYS A 327 -8.10 -18.99 -3.28
CA LYS A 327 -9.06 -19.98 -3.81
C LYS A 327 -9.83 -20.72 -2.72
N ARG A 328 -9.45 -20.53 -1.44
CA ARG A 328 -10.06 -21.17 -0.29
C ARG A 328 -10.65 -20.12 0.63
N TYR A 329 -11.87 -20.38 1.10
CA TYR A 329 -12.50 -19.55 2.11
C TYR A 329 -11.77 -19.67 3.45
N ASP A 330 -11.47 -18.54 4.06
CA ASP A 330 -10.90 -18.44 5.40
C ASP A 330 -11.96 -17.89 6.39
N PRO A 331 -12.44 -18.68 7.35
CA PRO A 331 -13.37 -18.21 8.38
C PRO A 331 -12.82 -17.07 9.24
N GLU A 332 -11.49 -16.96 9.38
CA GLU A 332 -10.84 -15.89 10.16
C GLU A 332 -10.67 -14.60 9.34
N ASN A 333 -10.80 -14.69 8.01
CA ASN A 333 -10.82 -13.56 7.08
C ASN A 333 -12.03 -13.65 6.13
N PRO A 334 -13.25 -13.36 6.61
CA PRO A 334 -14.48 -13.48 5.79
C PRO A 334 -14.50 -12.51 4.59
N SER A 335 -13.62 -11.50 4.56
CA SER A 335 -13.47 -10.59 3.41
C SER A 335 -12.75 -11.24 2.22
N ALA A 336 -12.07 -12.37 2.43
CA ALA A 336 -11.45 -13.18 1.39
C ALA A 336 -12.43 -14.25 0.86
N ASP A 337 -13.55 -13.81 0.27
CA ASP A 337 -14.50 -14.71 -0.40
C ASP A 337 -13.89 -15.23 -1.72
N PRO A 338 -13.68 -16.56 -1.88
CA PRO A 338 -13.07 -17.13 -3.08
C PRO A 338 -13.96 -17.00 -4.33
N ASN A 339 -15.21 -16.52 -4.20
CA ASN A 339 -16.13 -16.32 -5.31
C ASN A 339 -16.29 -14.84 -5.69
N LYS A 340 -15.53 -13.92 -5.09
CA LYS A 340 -15.63 -12.48 -5.32
C LYS A 340 -14.27 -11.83 -5.37
N SER A 341 -14.08 -11.01 -6.39
CA SER A 341 -12.91 -10.16 -6.53
C SER A 341 -12.72 -9.28 -5.28
N ASN A 342 -11.49 -9.23 -4.79
CA ASN A 342 -11.06 -8.55 -3.58
C ASN A 342 -10.26 -7.30 -3.96
N SER A 343 -10.58 -6.15 -3.36
CA SER A 343 -9.93 -4.89 -3.74
C SER A 343 -8.42 -4.89 -3.52
N MET A 344 -7.93 -5.49 -2.44
CA MET A 344 -6.51 -5.53 -2.11
C MET A 344 -5.75 -6.49 -3.04
N ALA A 345 -6.33 -7.66 -3.34
CA ALA A 345 -5.74 -8.57 -4.31
C ALA A 345 -5.67 -7.92 -5.71
N SER A 346 -6.75 -7.25 -6.15
CA SER A 346 -6.82 -6.55 -7.43
C SER A 346 -5.83 -5.39 -7.53
N GLU A 347 -5.72 -4.53 -6.50
CA GLU A 347 -4.80 -3.38 -6.54
C GLU A 347 -3.33 -3.80 -6.50
N GLN A 348 -3.02 -4.90 -5.80
CA GLN A 348 -1.67 -5.49 -5.81
C GLN A 348 -1.35 -6.13 -7.16
N ALA A 349 -2.28 -6.92 -7.72
CA ALA A 349 -2.12 -7.47 -9.06
C ALA A 349 -1.89 -6.36 -10.11
N LEU A 350 -2.65 -5.26 -10.00
CA LEU A 350 -2.50 -4.10 -10.89
C LEU A 350 -1.07 -3.54 -10.86
N TYR A 351 -0.51 -3.24 -9.69
CA TYR A 351 0.85 -2.71 -9.68
C TYR A 351 1.92 -3.74 -10.07
N ALA A 352 1.66 -5.05 -9.90
CA ALA A 352 2.57 -6.11 -10.36
C ALA A 352 2.64 -6.14 -11.89
N PHE A 353 1.48 -6.07 -12.57
CA PHE A 353 1.43 -5.96 -14.02
C PHE A 353 2.05 -4.65 -14.51
N VAL A 354 1.86 -3.54 -13.79
CA VAL A 354 2.54 -2.28 -14.08
C VAL A 354 4.07 -2.42 -13.95
N ALA A 355 4.57 -3.07 -12.89
CA ALA A 355 6.01 -3.32 -12.74
C ALA A 355 6.58 -4.14 -13.90
N LEU A 356 5.85 -5.18 -14.32
CA LEU A 356 6.20 -6.02 -15.46
C LEU A 356 6.16 -5.26 -16.79
N TYR A 357 5.15 -4.43 -17.00
CA TYR A 357 5.07 -3.58 -18.19
C TYR A 357 6.24 -2.59 -18.27
N ARG A 358 6.56 -1.93 -17.14
CA ARG A 358 7.71 -1.03 -17.02
C ARG A 358 9.03 -1.76 -17.30
N PHE A 359 9.17 -2.99 -16.81
CA PHE A 359 10.32 -3.85 -17.08
C PHE A 359 10.50 -4.11 -18.59
N TYR A 360 9.44 -4.49 -19.31
CA TYR A 360 9.51 -4.75 -20.75
C TYR A 360 9.74 -3.49 -21.59
N GLU A 361 9.25 -2.33 -21.16
CA GLU A 361 9.54 -1.03 -21.79
C GLU A 361 10.98 -0.53 -21.50
N GLY A 362 11.69 -1.20 -20.57
CA GLY A 362 12.99 -0.74 -20.09
C GLY A 362 12.90 0.65 -19.46
N ALA A 363 11.78 0.94 -18.80
CA ALA A 363 11.61 2.13 -17.99
C ALA A 363 12.30 1.94 -16.63
N ARG A 364 12.39 3.00 -15.83
CA ARG A 364 12.80 2.87 -14.42
C ARG A 364 11.90 1.89 -13.69
N THR A 365 12.44 1.21 -12.67
CA THR A 365 11.69 0.23 -11.88
C THR A 365 10.47 0.86 -11.16
N LEU A 366 9.59 0.02 -10.60
CA LEU A 366 8.29 0.45 -10.08
C LEU A 366 8.44 1.57 -9.05
N PHE A 367 9.40 1.43 -8.13
CA PHE A 367 9.61 2.38 -7.04
C PHE A 367 10.62 3.50 -7.32
N ASP A 368 11.19 3.61 -8.52
CA ASP A 368 12.04 4.74 -8.89
C ASP A 368 11.23 5.83 -9.63
N PHE A 369 10.90 6.90 -8.91
CA PHE A 369 10.05 8.00 -9.38
C PHE A 369 10.85 9.12 -10.03
N ARG A 370 12.16 8.94 -10.23
CA ARG A 370 12.98 9.92 -10.95
C ARG A 370 12.54 9.99 -12.41
N GLN A 371 12.87 11.10 -13.06
CA GLN A 371 12.65 11.23 -14.51
C GLN A 371 13.31 10.07 -15.25
N GLU A 372 12.63 9.51 -16.26
CA GLU A 372 13.16 8.40 -17.05
C GLU A 372 14.56 8.73 -17.58
N MET A 373 15.37 7.68 -17.74
CA MET A 373 16.71 7.83 -18.32
C MET A 373 16.61 8.42 -19.72
N ASP A 374 17.49 9.39 -20.03
CA ASP A 374 17.62 9.86 -21.40
C ASP A 374 18.16 8.77 -22.32
N ALA A 375 18.03 8.99 -23.63
CA ALA A 375 18.39 8.00 -24.64
C ALA A 375 19.88 7.63 -24.60
N ASP A 376 20.77 8.60 -24.33
CA ASP A 376 22.21 8.39 -24.32
C ASP A 376 22.63 7.52 -23.12
N LEU A 377 22.06 7.78 -21.94
CA LEU A 377 22.30 6.98 -20.74
C LEU A 377 21.74 5.56 -20.90
N LYS A 378 20.53 5.41 -21.46
CA LYS A 378 19.92 4.11 -21.74
C LYS A 378 20.78 3.30 -22.72
N GLU A 379 21.23 3.92 -23.81
CA GLU A 379 22.14 3.27 -24.77
C GLU A 379 23.47 2.86 -24.12
N ALA A 380 24.05 3.70 -23.25
CA ALA A 380 25.29 3.39 -22.55
C ALA A 380 25.13 2.17 -21.60
N ILE A 381 24.01 2.09 -20.88
CA ILE A 381 23.68 0.98 -19.98
C ILE A 381 23.43 -0.31 -20.77
N ASP A 382 22.65 -0.24 -21.85
CA ASP A 382 22.36 -1.43 -22.67
C ASP A 382 23.61 -1.93 -23.40
N ALA A 383 24.47 -1.03 -23.89
CA ALA A 383 25.72 -1.40 -24.53
C ALA A 383 26.69 -2.09 -23.56
N ILE A 384 26.76 -1.66 -22.28
CA ILE A 384 27.60 -2.36 -21.30
C ILE A 384 26.98 -3.68 -20.87
N LYS A 385 25.66 -3.78 -20.69
CA LYS A 385 24.96 -5.04 -20.40
C LYS A 385 25.24 -6.08 -21.48
N ALA A 386 25.08 -5.73 -22.75
CA ALA A 386 25.34 -6.65 -23.87
C ALA A 386 26.80 -7.14 -23.90
N ASP A 387 27.75 -6.26 -23.59
CA ASP A 387 29.17 -6.62 -23.51
C ASP A 387 29.52 -7.51 -22.30
N ILE A 388 28.83 -7.33 -21.17
CA ILE A 388 28.95 -8.19 -20.00
C ILE A 388 28.36 -9.57 -20.30
N ASP A 389 27.21 -9.65 -20.96
CA ASP A 389 26.60 -10.94 -21.37
C ASP A 389 27.45 -11.69 -22.39
N ALA A 390 28.26 -10.99 -23.18
CA ALA A 390 29.20 -11.58 -24.11
C ALA A 390 30.47 -12.15 -23.43
N LEU A 391 30.66 -11.95 -22.12
CA LEU A 391 31.76 -12.59 -21.40
C LEU A 391 31.61 -14.12 -21.42
N PRO A 392 32.70 -14.87 -21.63
CA PRO A 392 32.64 -16.33 -21.62
C PRO A 392 32.35 -16.85 -20.22
N SER A 393 31.63 -17.96 -20.13
CA SER A 393 31.33 -18.63 -18.86
C SER A 393 32.58 -19.10 -18.10
N THR A 394 33.69 -19.33 -18.79
CA THR A 394 35.01 -19.58 -18.16
C THR A 394 35.91 -18.36 -18.32
N ILE A 395 36.21 -17.70 -17.21
CA ILE A 395 37.14 -16.57 -17.16
C ILE A 395 38.58 -17.07 -16.94
N ASN A 396 39.55 -16.42 -17.59
CA ASN A 396 40.97 -16.71 -17.47
C ASN A 396 41.79 -15.45 -17.79
N GLU A 397 43.10 -15.50 -17.56
CA GLU A 397 43.99 -14.33 -17.67
C GLU A 397 43.93 -13.61 -19.02
N SER A 398 43.62 -14.29 -20.13
CA SER A 398 43.50 -13.65 -21.45
C SER A 398 42.32 -12.67 -21.54
N HIS A 399 41.32 -12.81 -20.67
CA HIS A 399 40.16 -11.93 -20.61
C HIS A 399 40.40 -10.69 -19.73
N LYS A 400 41.49 -10.63 -18.97
CA LYS A 400 41.74 -9.59 -17.96
C LYS A 400 41.61 -8.17 -18.48
N ALA A 401 42.25 -7.86 -19.61
CA ALA A 401 42.16 -6.53 -20.22
C ALA A 401 40.73 -6.14 -20.63
N LYS A 402 39.91 -7.11 -21.09
CA LYS A 402 38.50 -6.86 -21.43
C LYS A 402 37.67 -6.64 -20.16
N VAL A 403 37.87 -7.42 -19.10
CA VAL A 403 37.18 -7.25 -17.82
C VAL A 403 37.51 -5.90 -17.18
N GLU A 404 38.79 -5.50 -17.15
CA GLU A 404 39.21 -4.16 -16.70
C GLU A 404 38.59 -3.04 -17.54
N GLN A 405 38.51 -3.22 -18.86
CA GLN A 405 37.84 -2.25 -19.75
C GLN A 405 36.34 -2.13 -19.44
N LEU A 406 35.64 -3.26 -19.22
CA LEU A 406 34.22 -3.25 -18.87
C LEU A 406 34.00 -2.59 -17.51
N PHE A 407 34.83 -2.88 -16.52
CA PHE A 407 34.73 -2.25 -15.21
C PHE A 407 34.96 -0.73 -15.27
N ASN A 408 35.91 -0.25 -16.07
CA ASN A 408 36.09 1.18 -16.28
C ASN A 408 34.88 1.84 -16.95
N ARG A 409 34.20 1.15 -17.88
CA ARG A 409 32.94 1.64 -18.47
C ARG A 409 31.80 1.64 -17.46
N TYR A 410 31.71 0.62 -16.61
CA TYR A 410 30.73 0.56 -15.52
C TYR A 410 30.90 1.75 -14.57
N LYS A 411 32.14 2.07 -14.18
CA LYS A 411 32.43 3.25 -13.33
C LYS A 411 32.07 4.58 -14.00
N ALA A 412 32.03 4.65 -15.33
CA ALA A 412 31.62 5.85 -16.05
C ALA A 412 30.10 6.09 -16.04
N ILE A 413 29.29 5.08 -15.73
CA ILE A 413 27.85 5.24 -15.47
C ILE A 413 27.68 5.98 -14.13
N PRO A 414 26.78 6.99 -14.03
CA PRO A 414 26.50 7.68 -12.77
C PRO A 414 26.19 6.70 -11.65
N VAL A 415 26.72 6.94 -10.44
CA VAL A 415 26.75 5.96 -9.34
C VAL A 415 25.37 5.36 -9.05
N THR A 416 24.33 6.19 -8.95
CA THR A 416 22.96 5.74 -8.65
C THR A 416 22.28 5.04 -9.82
N GLU A 417 22.75 5.23 -11.05
CA GLU A 417 22.24 4.59 -12.28
C GLU A 417 22.89 3.24 -12.55
N ARG A 418 24.01 2.93 -11.88
CA ARG A 418 24.66 1.62 -11.97
C ARG A 418 23.74 0.48 -11.54
N ARG A 419 22.69 0.75 -10.74
CA ARG A 419 21.64 -0.23 -10.39
C ARG A 419 20.94 -0.85 -11.61
N TYR A 420 20.90 -0.15 -12.74
CA TYR A 420 20.27 -0.61 -13.98
C TYR A 420 21.18 -1.47 -14.86
N VAL A 421 22.46 -1.63 -14.50
CA VAL A 421 23.35 -2.63 -15.10
C VAL A 421 23.05 -3.98 -14.45
N PHE A 422 21.84 -4.51 -14.68
CA PHE A 422 21.28 -5.65 -13.92
C PHE A 422 22.15 -6.93 -13.96
N ASN A 423 22.96 -7.10 -15.01
CA ASN A 423 23.88 -8.24 -15.14
C ASN A 423 25.29 -7.98 -14.58
N TYR A 424 25.50 -6.89 -13.83
CA TYR A 424 26.79 -6.51 -13.26
C TYR A 424 27.42 -7.60 -12.38
N TYR A 425 26.63 -8.46 -11.73
CA TYR A 425 27.15 -9.61 -10.97
C TYR A 425 28.09 -10.49 -11.81
N LYS A 426 27.82 -10.69 -13.10
CA LYS A 426 28.70 -11.45 -14.01
C LYS A 426 30.08 -10.78 -14.16
N LEU A 427 30.10 -9.45 -14.19
CA LEU A 427 31.33 -8.67 -14.23
C LEU A 427 32.07 -8.73 -12.90
N ALA A 428 31.36 -8.60 -11.78
CA ALA A 428 31.94 -8.72 -10.44
C ALA A 428 32.59 -10.10 -10.21
N ASP A 429 31.90 -11.19 -10.56
CA ASP A 429 32.42 -12.56 -10.47
C ASP A 429 33.65 -12.76 -11.36
N ALA A 430 33.65 -12.18 -12.57
CA ALA A 430 34.81 -12.21 -13.45
C ALA A 430 36.00 -11.43 -12.88
N MET A 431 35.76 -10.30 -12.22
CA MET A 431 36.78 -9.52 -11.53
C MET A 431 37.38 -10.30 -10.36
N GLU A 432 36.55 -10.95 -9.55
CA GLU A 432 37.00 -11.80 -8.43
C GLU A 432 37.90 -12.93 -8.93
N GLN A 433 37.48 -13.68 -9.97
CA GLN A 433 38.27 -14.76 -10.58
C GLN A 433 39.64 -14.30 -11.10
N LEU A 434 39.76 -13.03 -11.48
CA LEU A 434 40.99 -12.43 -12.02
C LEU A 434 41.79 -11.61 -10.99
N ASN A 435 41.33 -11.57 -9.74
CA ASN A 435 41.87 -10.73 -8.68
C ASN A 435 41.99 -9.25 -9.11
N ILE A 436 40.97 -8.74 -9.79
CA ILE A 436 40.83 -7.31 -10.10
C ILE A 436 40.14 -6.65 -8.91
N GLU A 437 40.79 -5.64 -8.34
CA GLU A 437 40.23 -4.87 -7.22
C GLU A 437 38.99 -4.09 -7.67
N ASN A 438 37.95 -4.11 -6.84
CA ASN A 438 36.77 -3.29 -7.05
C ASN A 438 36.91 -1.98 -6.28
N ASP A 439 37.17 -0.90 -7.00
CA ASP A 439 37.30 0.46 -6.47
C ASP A 439 36.07 1.34 -6.81
N SER A 440 34.91 0.73 -7.12
CA SER A 440 33.69 1.48 -7.43
C SER A 440 33.05 2.05 -6.16
N GLU A 441 32.46 3.24 -6.29
CA GLU A 441 31.76 3.91 -5.19
C GLU A 441 30.52 3.15 -4.75
N TYR A 442 30.24 3.17 -3.44
CA TYR A 442 29.05 2.53 -2.88
C TYR A 442 27.79 3.34 -3.19
N ILE A 443 26.76 2.66 -3.70
CA ILE A 443 25.52 3.32 -4.15
C ILE A 443 24.86 4.09 -2.99
N ALA A 444 24.82 3.52 -1.78
CA ALA A 444 24.20 4.15 -0.61
C ALA A 444 24.80 5.51 -0.24
N ASP A 445 26.11 5.69 -0.46
CA ASP A 445 26.84 6.93 -0.13
C ASP A 445 26.53 8.06 -1.13
N HIS A 446 25.95 7.70 -2.29
CA HIS A 446 25.54 8.63 -3.36
C HIS A 446 24.02 8.73 -3.52
N MET A 447 23.26 8.06 -2.65
CA MET A 447 21.83 8.32 -2.48
C MET A 447 21.63 9.50 -1.52
N GLY A 448 20.51 10.21 -1.63
CA GLY A 448 20.18 11.29 -0.68
C GLY A 448 20.54 12.69 -1.17
N GLU A 449 20.45 12.95 -2.47
CA GLU A 449 20.72 14.27 -3.05
C GLU A 449 19.45 15.15 -3.15
N VAL A 450 18.26 14.58 -2.91
CA VAL A 450 16.98 15.27 -3.10
C VAL A 450 16.42 15.75 -1.76
N ASP A 451 16.39 17.07 -1.55
CA ASP A 451 15.73 17.67 -0.38
C ASP A 451 14.21 17.70 -0.53
N ARG A 452 13.73 17.95 -1.76
CA ARG A 452 12.31 18.05 -2.13
C ARG A 452 12.12 17.73 -3.61
N GLY A 453 10.97 17.20 -4.01
CA GLY A 453 10.72 16.91 -5.42
C GLY A 453 9.40 16.21 -5.70
N ASN A 454 8.89 16.45 -6.91
CA ASN A 454 7.74 15.74 -7.46
C ASN A 454 8.18 14.43 -8.12
N GLY A 455 7.33 13.40 -8.05
CA GLY A 455 7.55 12.18 -8.83
C GLY A 455 7.32 12.40 -10.34
N ALA A 456 8.00 11.59 -11.15
CA ALA A 456 7.84 11.58 -12.60
C ALA A 456 6.64 10.71 -13.00
N VAL A 457 5.76 11.30 -13.81
CA VAL A 457 4.64 10.62 -14.47
C VAL A 457 5.01 10.42 -15.93
N THR A 458 5.19 9.17 -16.34
CA THR A 458 5.55 8.80 -17.71
C THR A 458 4.42 8.00 -18.33
N PRO A 459 3.70 8.55 -19.34
CA PRO A 459 2.71 7.78 -20.08
C PRO A 459 3.42 6.68 -20.88
N LEU A 460 3.03 5.43 -20.63
CA LEU A 460 3.57 4.29 -21.36
C LEU A 460 2.57 3.71 -22.37
N PHE A 461 1.29 4.07 -22.28
CA PHE A 461 0.25 3.61 -23.21
C PHE A 461 -0.04 4.59 -24.36
N THR A 462 0.43 5.83 -24.24
CA THR A 462 0.09 6.93 -25.16
C THR A 462 1.29 7.85 -25.36
N ASP A 463 1.40 8.48 -26.53
CA ASP A 463 2.55 9.32 -26.87
C ASP A 463 2.58 10.70 -26.15
N GLU A 464 1.48 11.17 -25.54
CA GLU A 464 1.43 12.53 -24.97
C GLU A 464 0.62 12.66 -23.65
N PHE A 465 1.26 13.14 -22.58
CA PHE A 465 0.59 13.66 -21.37
C PHE A 465 0.30 15.15 -21.52
N HIS A 466 -0.95 15.55 -21.75
CA HIS A 466 -1.29 16.96 -21.89
C HIS A 466 -1.71 17.59 -20.54
N ARG A 467 -0.80 18.35 -19.92
CA ARG A 467 -1.20 19.33 -18.89
C ARG A 467 -1.59 20.64 -19.58
N GLY A 468 -2.83 20.72 -20.04
CA GLY A 468 -3.42 21.97 -20.53
C GLY A 468 -3.63 23.00 -19.41
N PRO A 469 -3.96 24.25 -19.76
CA PRO A 469 -4.37 25.24 -18.77
C PRO A 469 -5.61 24.73 -18.01
N ILE A 470 -5.68 25.05 -16.72
CA ILE A 470 -6.80 24.64 -15.89
C ILE A 470 -7.92 25.62 -16.14
N ILE A 471 -9.05 25.11 -16.63
CA ILE A 471 -10.23 25.91 -16.93
C ILE A 471 -11.40 25.37 -16.11
N PHE A 472 -12.08 26.25 -15.40
CA PHE A 472 -13.34 25.95 -14.73
C PHE A 472 -14.48 26.16 -15.73
N THR A 473 -15.19 25.09 -16.06
CA THR A 473 -16.17 25.08 -17.15
C THR A 473 -17.59 25.31 -16.65
N ALA A 474 -18.51 25.65 -17.57
CA ALA A 474 -19.93 25.70 -17.25
C ALA A 474 -20.49 24.34 -16.78
N GLU A 475 -19.86 23.22 -17.15
CA GLU A 475 -20.23 21.90 -16.65
C GLU A 475 -19.79 21.71 -15.20
N ASP A 476 -18.62 22.23 -14.82
CA ASP A 476 -18.18 22.24 -13.42
C ASP A 476 -19.11 23.11 -12.57
N ALA A 477 -19.52 24.28 -13.06
CA ALA A 477 -20.50 25.13 -12.38
C ALA A 477 -21.85 24.41 -12.16
N LYS A 478 -22.35 23.66 -13.15
CA LYS A 478 -23.54 22.83 -12.98
C LYS A 478 -23.36 21.73 -11.95
N LYS A 479 -22.16 21.14 -11.84
CA LYS A 479 -21.89 20.16 -10.78
C LYS A 479 -22.02 20.80 -9.39
N VAL A 480 -21.53 22.03 -9.22
CA VAL A 480 -21.75 22.81 -7.99
C VAL A 480 -23.24 23.03 -7.73
N GLU A 481 -24.02 23.42 -8.75
CA GLU A 481 -25.47 23.63 -8.63
C GLU A 481 -26.26 22.34 -8.33
N ASN A 482 -25.77 21.18 -8.79
CA ASN A 482 -26.41 19.88 -8.62
C ASN A 482 -26.04 19.18 -7.30
N LEU A 483 -25.11 19.73 -6.51
CA LEU A 483 -24.84 19.22 -5.16
C LEU A 483 -26.10 19.37 -4.29
N PRO A 484 -26.48 18.34 -3.51
CA PRO A 484 -27.70 18.40 -2.72
C PRO A 484 -27.61 19.43 -1.59
N GLU A 485 -28.77 19.95 -1.17
CA GLU A 485 -28.84 20.81 0.02
C GLU A 485 -28.47 20.05 1.30
N ASP A 486 -28.91 18.78 1.40
CA ASP A 486 -28.58 17.86 2.49
C ASP A 486 -27.27 17.12 2.16
N LEU A 487 -26.14 17.75 2.49
CA LEU A 487 -24.81 17.19 2.27
C LEU A 487 -24.51 16.01 3.21
N THR A 488 -23.71 15.07 2.70
CA THR A 488 -23.17 13.91 3.42
C THR A 488 -21.66 13.81 3.15
N THR A 489 -20.95 12.96 3.88
CA THR A 489 -19.51 12.76 3.65
C THR A 489 -19.17 12.10 2.30
N GLU A 490 -20.16 11.59 1.56
CA GLU A 490 -19.98 11.11 0.18
C GLU A 490 -19.56 12.23 -0.79
N HIS A 491 -19.99 13.45 -0.50
CA HIS A 491 -19.81 14.60 -1.38
C HIS A 491 -18.45 15.28 -1.22
N TYR A 492 -17.66 14.88 -0.21
CA TYR A 492 -16.41 15.55 0.16
C TYR A 492 -15.41 15.60 -1.01
N GLY A 493 -15.14 14.46 -1.65
CA GLY A 493 -14.22 14.38 -2.78
C GLY A 493 -14.62 15.29 -3.95
N GLU A 494 -15.92 15.42 -4.24
CA GLU A 494 -16.39 16.31 -5.31
C GLU A 494 -16.23 17.79 -4.94
N VAL A 495 -16.58 18.16 -3.71
CA VAL A 495 -16.47 19.55 -3.23
C VAL A 495 -15.02 20.02 -3.24
N VAL A 496 -14.09 19.22 -2.69
CA VAL A 496 -12.66 19.56 -2.66
C VAL A 496 -12.09 19.63 -4.08
N ARG A 497 -12.45 18.68 -4.96
CA ARG A 497 -12.03 18.69 -6.37
C ARG A 497 -12.49 19.95 -7.10
N LEU A 498 -13.76 20.33 -6.96
CA LEU A 498 -14.32 21.52 -7.63
C LEU A 498 -13.70 22.79 -7.07
N LEU A 499 -13.50 22.87 -5.75
CA LEU A 499 -12.84 23.99 -5.10
C LEU A 499 -11.41 24.17 -5.60
N ASP A 500 -10.58 23.13 -5.55
CA ASP A 500 -9.21 23.18 -6.03
C ASP A 500 -9.13 23.57 -7.52
N LYS A 501 -9.98 22.97 -8.35
CA LYS A 501 -10.04 23.29 -9.78
C LYS A 501 -10.39 24.76 -10.00
N LEU A 502 -11.34 25.31 -9.26
CA LEU A 502 -11.77 26.71 -9.37
C LEU A 502 -10.68 27.68 -8.90
N GLU A 503 -10.06 27.41 -7.76
CA GLU A 503 -9.02 28.26 -7.18
C GLU A 503 -7.77 28.38 -8.07
N ASN A 504 -7.50 27.34 -8.85
CA ASN A 504 -6.34 27.26 -9.74
C ASN A 504 -6.69 27.45 -11.22
N ALA A 505 -7.94 27.75 -11.55
CA ALA A 505 -8.34 27.99 -12.93
C ALA A 505 -7.86 29.35 -13.45
N GLU A 506 -7.42 29.40 -14.71
CA GLU A 506 -7.05 30.67 -15.35
C GLU A 506 -8.24 31.62 -15.48
N ASN A 507 -9.46 31.08 -15.60
CA ASN A 507 -10.71 31.84 -15.66
C ASN A 507 -11.43 31.92 -14.30
N ARG A 508 -10.70 31.80 -13.19
CA ARG A 508 -11.23 31.87 -11.81
C ARG A 508 -12.16 33.07 -11.60
N ASP A 509 -11.79 34.24 -12.10
CA ASP A 509 -12.55 35.50 -11.92
C ASP A 509 -14.00 35.40 -12.45
N GLU A 510 -14.27 34.52 -13.42
CA GLU A 510 -15.64 34.31 -13.97
C GLU A 510 -16.55 33.57 -12.99
N TYR A 511 -15.98 32.73 -12.13
CA TYR A 511 -16.70 31.82 -11.22
C TYR A 511 -16.34 32.05 -9.73
N GLU A 512 -15.62 33.12 -9.40
CA GLU A 512 -15.14 33.43 -8.04
C GLU A 512 -16.27 33.42 -6.99
N HIS A 513 -17.48 33.80 -7.39
CA HIS A 513 -18.68 33.79 -6.55
C HIS A 513 -19.07 32.39 -6.02
N LEU A 514 -18.56 31.30 -6.60
CA LEU A 514 -18.79 29.93 -6.15
C LEU A 514 -17.81 29.47 -5.06
N ILE A 515 -16.70 30.18 -4.84
CA ILE A 515 -15.65 29.78 -3.89
C ILE A 515 -16.20 29.74 -2.46
N ASP A 516 -16.83 30.83 -1.99
CA ASP A 516 -17.40 30.89 -0.64
C ASP A 516 -18.49 29.82 -0.42
N HIS A 517 -19.23 29.49 -1.48
CA HIS A 517 -20.24 28.45 -1.45
C HIS A 517 -19.60 27.06 -1.25
N LEU A 518 -18.59 26.73 -2.05
CA LEU A 518 -17.84 25.47 -1.95
C LEU A 518 -17.10 25.33 -0.61
N LEU A 519 -16.50 26.42 -0.11
CA LEU A 519 -15.89 26.45 1.22
C LEU A 519 -16.91 26.17 2.32
N ASN A 520 -18.11 26.75 2.26
CA ASN A 520 -19.17 26.47 3.23
C ASN A 520 -19.69 25.03 3.13
N MET A 521 -19.81 24.48 1.92
CA MET A 521 -20.17 23.08 1.72
C MET A 521 -19.12 22.15 2.33
N LYS A 522 -17.83 22.44 2.12
CA LYS A 522 -16.70 21.69 2.70
C LYS A 522 -16.74 21.72 4.22
N GLU A 523 -16.91 22.90 4.83
CA GLU A 523 -17.01 23.08 6.28
C GLU A 523 -18.15 22.25 6.87
N LYS A 524 -19.34 22.28 6.27
CA LYS A 524 -20.48 21.45 6.70
C LYS A 524 -20.19 19.96 6.64
N ILE A 525 -19.53 19.49 5.59
CA ILE A 525 -19.17 18.07 5.47
C ILE A 525 -18.14 17.69 6.53
N GLU A 526 -17.16 18.55 6.80
CA GLU A 526 -16.17 18.34 7.87
C GLU A 526 -16.81 18.32 9.27
N GLU A 527 -17.87 19.09 9.53
CA GLU A 527 -18.65 18.99 10.77
C GLU A 527 -19.30 17.61 10.92
N ILE A 528 -19.80 17.02 9.83
CA ILE A 528 -20.37 15.66 9.84
C ILE A 528 -19.26 14.63 10.10
N GLU A 529 -18.09 14.76 9.45
CA GLU A 529 -16.93 13.88 9.70
C GLU A 529 -16.50 13.93 11.17
N GLN A 530 -16.44 15.12 11.76
CA GLN A 530 -16.11 15.29 13.19
C GLN A 530 -17.13 14.64 14.11
N GLU A 531 -18.43 14.70 13.77
CA GLU A 531 -19.49 14.03 14.52
C GLU A 531 -19.37 12.50 14.44
N ILE A 532 -19.08 11.95 13.25
CA ILE A 532 -18.82 10.51 13.06
C ILE A 532 -17.63 10.06 13.90
N GLU A 533 -16.52 10.81 13.87
CA GLU A 533 -15.32 10.50 14.66
C GLU A 533 -15.59 10.59 16.16
N ALA A 534 -16.35 11.60 16.60
CA ALA A 534 -16.76 11.75 17.99
C ALA A 534 -17.65 10.60 18.45
N LEU A 535 -18.59 10.13 17.61
CA LEU A 535 -19.42 8.96 17.90
C LEU A 535 -18.60 7.69 18.00
N ASN A 536 -17.70 7.44 17.03
CA ASN A 536 -16.82 6.27 17.05
C ASN A 536 -15.93 6.26 18.29
N LYS A 537 -15.39 7.42 18.67
CA LYS A 537 -14.59 7.57 19.88
C LYS A 537 -15.41 7.33 21.14
N GLU A 538 -16.60 7.90 21.26
CA GLU A 538 -17.47 7.70 22.43
C GLU A 538 -17.90 6.24 22.58
N ILE A 539 -18.24 5.58 21.47
CA ILE A 539 -18.53 4.14 21.46
C ILE A 539 -17.30 3.35 21.97
N MET A 540 -16.11 3.67 21.49
CA MET A 540 -14.88 2.97 21.87
C MET A 540 -14.47 3.24 23.32
N ASP A 541 -14.46 4.50 23.76
CA ASP A 541 -13.92 4.89 25.07
C ASP A 541 -14.91 4.56 26.20
N ASP A 542 -16.21 4.64 25.93
CA ASP A 542 -17.22 4.64 26.97
C ASP A 542 -18.15 3.43 26.97
N LEU A 543 -18.28 2.75 25.83
CA LEU A 543 -19.13 1.54 25.75
C LEU A 543 -18.32 0.25 25.75
N PHE A 544 -17.03 0.27 25.45
CA PHE A 544 -16.19 -0.92 25.53
C PHE A 544 -15.53 -1.09 26.92
N PRO A 545 -15.45 -2.33 27.44
CA PRO A 545 -16.12 -3.54 26.93
C PRO A 545 -17.63 -3.53 27.25
N PHE A 546 -18.47 -3.85 26.26
CA PHE A 546 -19.95 -3.75 26.36
C PHE A 546 -20.54 -4.61 27.48
N GLU A 547 -19.85 -5.66 27.90
CA GLU A 547 -20.28 -6.58 28.95
C GLU A 547 -20.32 -5.94 30.34
N GLU A 548 -19.56 -4.86 30.56
CA GLU A 548 -19.48 -4.15 31.85
C GLU A 548 -20.59 -3.11 32.02
N LEU A 549 -21.39 -2.88 30.98
CA LEU A 549 -22.42 -1.84 30.97
C LEU A 549 -23.59 -2.13 31.92
N SER A 550 -24.05 -1.05 32.54
CA SER A 550 -25.05 -1.03 33.61
C SER A 550 -26.29 -0.21 33.23
N VAL A 551 -27.29 -0.19 34.11
CA VAL A 551 -28.49 0.63 33.89
C VAL A 551 -28.19 2.13 33.95
N GLU A 552 -27.07 2.53 34.55
CA GLU A 552 -26.65 3.93 34.65
C GLU A 552 -26.18 4.49 33.30
N ASP A 553 -25.71 3.63 32.39
CA ASP A 553 -25.21 4.00 31.05
C ASP A 553 -26.32 4.21 30.01
N ARG A 554 -27.58 3.98 30.42
CA ARG A 554 -28.75 4.00 29.53
C ARG A 554 -28.93 5.31 28.79
N ASP A 555 -28.77 6.43 29.49
CA ASP A 555 -28.98 7.76 28.90
C ASP A 555 -27.88 8.09 27.88
N LYS A 556 -26.65 7.62 28.14
CA LYS A 556 -25.52 7.76 27.23
C LYS A 556 -25.73 6.99 25.93
N ILE A 557 -26.12 5.72 26.03
CA ILE A 557 -26.43 4.88 24.86
C ILE A 557 -27.58 5.47 24.05
N ASN A 558 -28.63 5.96 24.71
CA ASN A 558 -29.74 6.62 24.00
C ASN A 558 -29.26 7.89 23.28
N GLY A 559 -28.34 8.66 23.88
CA GLY A 559 -27.73 9.84 23.24
C GLY A 559 -26.92 9.50 21.99
N ILE A 560 -26.10 8.44 22.05
CA ILE A 560 -25.35 7.92 20.89
C ILE A 560 -26.29 7.51 19.77
N ILE A 561 -27.37 6.78 20.09
CA ILE A 561 -28.37 6.34 19.10
C ILE A 561 -29.14 7.52 18.50
N GLU A 562 -29.47 8.55 19.29
CA GLU A 562 -30.13 9.74 18.76
C GLU A 562 -29.24 10.48 17.77
N ARG A 563 -27.95 10.64 18.10
CA ARG A 563 -26.96 11.27 17.22
C ARG A 563 -26.72 10.45 15.95
N TYR A 564 -26.58 9.13 16.08
CA TYR A 564 -26.49 8.20 14.94
C TYR A 564 -27.68 8.35 13.99
N ASN A 565 -28.90 8.41 14.50
CA ASN A 565 -30.12 8.54 13.68
C ASN A 565 -30.26 9.91 12.99
N ARG A 566 -29.43 10.91 13.34
CA ARG A 566 -29.36 12.20 12.64
C ARG A 566 -28.40 12.18 11.46
N LEU A 567 -27.49 11.20 11.42
CA LEU A 567 -26.62 10.98 10.27
C LEU A 567 -27.43 10.40 9.10
N SER A 568 -26.97 10.66 7.88
CA SER A 568 -27.52 10.04 6.67
C SER A 568 -27.25 8.52 6.64
N ASP A 569 -28.03 7.77 5.87
CA ASP A 569 -27.82 6.32 5.68
C ASP A 569 -26.40 6.00 5.15
N TYR A 570 -25.80 6.91 4.39
CA TYR A 570 -24.42 6.81 3.92
C TYR A 570 -23.42 6.97 5.08
N ASP A 571 -23.60 8.02 5.89
CA ASP A 571 -22.70 8.36 6.99
C ASP A 571 -22.81 7.36 8.16
N GLN A 572 -24.00 6.79 8.38
CA GLN A 572 -24.24 5.75 9.38
C GLN A 572 -23.37 4.50 9.16
N GLN A 573 -23.03 4.18 7.92
CA GLN A 573 -22.17 3.03 7.58
C GLN A 573 -20.72 3.22 8.04
N LYS A 574 -20.32 4.45 8.37
CA LYS A 574 -18.98 4.80 8.87
C LYS A 574 -18.86 4.65 10.40
N ILE A 575 -19.94 4.27 11.09
CA ILE A 575 -19.93 4.04 12.53
C ILE A 575 -19.54 2.59 12.82
N VAL A 576 -18.41 2.42 13.48
CA VAL A 576 -17.79 1.12 13.75
C VAL A 576 -18.51 0.43 14.92
N ASN A 577 -18.79 -0.87 14.80
CA ASN A 577 -19.42 -1.70 15.84
C ASN A 577 -20.78 -1.19 16.34
N TYR A 578 -21.55 -0.47 15.50
CA TYR A 578 -22.85 0.06 15.91
C TYR A 578 -23.85 -1.04 16.31
N GLU A 579 -23.78 -2.23 15.70
CA GLU A 579 -24.61 -3.38 16.10
C GLU A 579 -24.46 -3.73 17.59
N ASP A 580 -23.26 -3.55 18.16
CA ASP A 580 -23.03 -3.84 19.57
C ASP A 580 -23.63 -2.76 20.48
N VAL A 581 -23.71 -1.51 20.00
CA VAL A 581 -24.47 -0.44 20.68
C VAL A 581 -25.95 -0.80 20.76
N GLU A 582 -26.54 -1.31 19.68
CA GLU A 582 -27.94 -1.76 19.68
C GLU A 582 -28.17 -2.94 20.62
N ARG A 583 -27.24 -3.92 20.63
CA ARG A 583 -27.29 -5.06 21.57
C ARG A 583 -27.19 -4.57 23.01
N ALA A 584 -26.24 -3.69 23.32
CA ALA A 584 -26.05 -3.12 24.65
C ALA A 584 -27.32 -2.38 25.13
N LYS A 585 -27.95 -1.60 24.25
CA LYS A 585 -29.25 -0.97 24.55
C LYS A 585 -30.31 -2.00 24.94
N ALA A 586 -30.47 -3.05 24.13
CA ALA A 586 -31.48 -4.08 24.37
C ALA A 586 -31.26 -4.79 25.73
N GLU A 587 -30.01 -5.07 26.07
CA GLU A 587 -29.62 -5.65 27.35
C GLU A 587 -29.90 -4.71 28.52
N ILE A 588 -29.53 -3.44 28.42
CA ILE A 588 -29.76 -2.44 29.48
C ILE A 588 -31.25 -2.21 29.69
N ASP A 589 -32.04 -2.06 28.63
CA ASP A 589 -33.49 -1.93 28.74
C ASP A 589 -34.12 -3.16 29.41
N SER A 590 -33.57 -4.36 29.17
CA SER A 590 -33.96 -5.60 29.87
C SER A 590 -33.58 -5.58 31.36
N LYS A 591 -32.34 -5.21 31.70
CA LYS A 591 -31.84 -5.07 33.08
C LYS A 591 -32.67 -4.05 33.86
N ALA A 592 -32.95 -2.88 33.27
CA ALA A 592 -33.76 -1.82 33.85
C ALA A 592 -35.20 -2.29 34.14
N ARG A 593 -35.85 -2.96 33.18
CA ARG A 593 -37.19 -3.54 33.41
C ARG A 593 -37.20 -4.54 34.57
N LYS A 594 -36.18 -5.41 34.67
CA LYS A 594 -36.06 -6.38 35.78
C LYS A 594 -35.89 -5.68 37.13
N GLN A 595 -35.06 -4.64 37.21
CA GLN A 595 -34.87 -3.85 38.43
C GLN A 595 -36.17 -3.14 38.86
N ILE A 596 -36.91 -2.54 37.92
CA ILE A 596 -38.21 -1.91 38.20
C ILE A 596 -39.20 -2.93 38.75
N VAL A 597 -39.32 -4.10 38.10
CA VAL A 597 -40.22 -5.17 38.56
C VAL A 597 -39.82 -5.67 39.95
N ALA A 598 -38.52 -5.87 40.21
CA ALA A 598 -38.02 -6.30 41.52
C ALA A 598 -38.32 -5.27 42.62
N THR A 599 -38.11 -3.98 42.35
CA THR A 599 -38.45 -2.88 43.28
C THR A 599 -39.94 -2.83 43.57
N VAL A 600 -40.79 -2.93 42.54
CA VAL A 600 -42.25 -2.94 42.69
C VAL A 600 -42.71 -4.16 43.50
N LEU A 601 -42.19 -5.36 43.21
CA LEU A 601 -42.49 -6.57 43.98
C LEU A 601 -42.00 -6.47 45.43
N GLY A 602 -40.84 -5.86 45.67
CA GLY A 602 -40.32 -5.59 47.01
C GLY A 602 -41.23 -4.65 47.79
N ILE A 603 -41.68 -3.55 47.18
CA ILE A 603 -42.64 -2.61 47.79
C ILE A 603 -43.96 -3.31 48.10
N LEU A 604 -44.50 -4.09 47.16
CA LEU A 604 -45.74 -4.85 47.36
C LEU A 604 -45.60 -5.89 48.47
N PHE A 605 -44.46 -6.56 48.58
CA PHE A 605 -44.16 -7.51 49.65
C PHE A 605 -44.10 -6.83 51.02
N VAL A 606 -43.47 -5.66 51.12
CA VAL A 606 -43.44 -4.85 52.35
C VAL A 606 -44.85 -4.41 52.74
N LEU A 607 -45.63 -3.88 51.79
CA LEU A 607 -47.03 -3.47 52.01
C LEU A 607 -47.91 -4.65 52.44
N PHE A 608 -47.75 -5.82 51.80
CA PHE A 608 -48.46 -7.05 52.16
C PHE A 608 -48.08 -7.53 53.57
N THR A 609 -46.80 -7.47 53.92
CA THR A 609 -46.31 -7.86 55.26
C THR A 609 -46.89 -6.94 56.33
N ILE A 610 -46.89 -5.62 56.09
CA ILE A 610 -47.52 -4.62 56.99
C ILE A 610 -49.02 -4.93 57.14
N TRP A 611 -49.73 -5.12 56.03
CA TRP A 611 -51.15 -5.46 56.04
C TRP A 611 -51.43 -6.76 56.79
N PHE A 612 -50.63 -7.81 56.58
CA PHE A 612 -50.76 -9.09 57.24
C PHE A 612 -50.54 -8.97 58.76
N VAL A 613 -49.53 -8.22 59.19
CA VAL A 613 -49.27 -7.93 60.62
C VAL A 613 -50.42 -7.16 61.25
N VAL A 614 -50.95 -6.12 60.56
CA VAL A 614 -52.10 -5.34 61.03
C VAL A 614 -53.35 -6.23 61.14
N ARG A 615 -53.62 -7.06 60.13
CA ARG A 615 -54.76 -7.99 60.12
C ARG A 615 -54.65 -9.03 61.23
N ARG A 616 -53.45 -9.57 61.49
CA ARG A 616 -53.21 -10.54 62.57
C ARG A 616 -53.36 -9.90 63.95
N ARG A 617 -52.91 -8.65 64.14
CA ARG A 617 -53.16 -7.87 65.36
C ARG A 617 -54.66 -7.61 65.57
N LYS A 618 -55.40 -7.26 64.51
CA LYS A 618 -56.85 -7.08 64.57
C LYS A 618 -57.58 -8.38 64.97
N LYS A 619 -57.25 -9.51 64.33
CA LYS A 619 -57.80 -10.83 64.70
C LYS A 619 -57.43 -11.27 66.11
N ARG A 620 -56.25 -10.91 66.62
CA ARG A 620 -55.89 -11.16 68.03
C ARG A 620 -56.75 -10.34 68.98
N ARG A 621 -56.99 -9.06 68.69
CA ARG A 621 -57.91 -8.22 69.47
C ARG A 621 -59.35 -8.72 69.42
N GLU A 622 -59.82 -9.20 68.26
CA GLU A 622 -61.15 -9.82 68.12
C GLU A 622 -61.26 -11.11 68.93
N LYS A 623 -60.22 -11.97 68.94
CA LYS A 623 -60.18 -13.17 69.78
C LYS A 623 -60.03 -12.89 71.28
N GLU A 624 -59.28 -11.84 71.65
CA GLU A 624 -59.19 -11.38 73.04
C GLU A 624 -60.55 -10.84 73.53
N MET A 625 -61.34 -10.19 72.66
CA MET A 625 -62.72 -9.80 72.98
C MET A 625 -63.69 -11.00 73.05
N GLU A 626 -63.55 -12.00 72.16
CA GLU A 626 -64.35 -13.25 72.22
C GLU A 626 -64.04 -14.11 73.46
N PHE A 627 -62.80 -14.08 73.97
CA PHE A 627 -62.44 -14.76 75.22
C PHE A 627 -62.94 -14.02 76.46
N ILE A 628 -63.10 -12.69 76.39
CA ILE A 628 -63.72 -11.89 77.46
C ILE A 628 -65.24 -12.17 77.54
N ASP A 629 -65.92 -12.39 76.41
CA ASP A 629 -67.35 -12.75 76.37
C ASP A 629 -67.66 -14.22 76.76
N LEU A 630 -66.65 -15.09 76.93
CA LEU A 630 -66.81 -16.50 77.34
C LEU A 630 -66.46 -16.75 78.81
N GLU A 631 -65.97 -15.75 79.54
CA GLU A 631 -65.69 -15.80 80.99
C GLU A 631 -66.71 -15.01 81.85
N ASP A 632 -67.78 -14.46 81.24
CA ASP A 632 -68.94 -13.85 81.93
C ASP A 632 -70.15 -14.79 82.02
#